data_AF-A0A5Q2TMH7-F1
#
_entry.id   AF-A0A5Q2TMH7-F1
#
_cell.length_a   1.000
_cell.length_b   1.000
_cell.length_c   1.000
_cell.angle_alpha   90.00
_cell.angle_beta   90.00
_cell.angle_gamma   90.00
#
_symmetry.space_group_name_H-M   'P 1'
#
loop_
_entity.id
_entity.type
_entity.pdbx_description
1 polymer ?
#
loop_
_entity_poly.entity_id
_entity_poly.type
_entity_poly.pdbx_seq_one_letter_code
_entity_poly.pdbx_strand_id
1 'polypeptide(L)'
;MSVDYMSKKEVRKVVQTGNSLSVGLPKKIIDSLNIKRGDEIEFDVKDNQIVLKKKRNWEQEVDAEMLEMLAETFEEHNEVFERLKDR
;
A
#
# COMPACT_ATOMS: atom_id res chain seq x y z
N MET A 1 -7.80 12.08 -9.76
CA MET A 1 -8.72 12.46 -8.66
C MET A 1 -7.87 12.80 -7.45
N SER A 2 -7.98 14.04 -7.00
CA SER A 2 -7.04 14.76 -6.13
C SER A 2 -7.06 14.28 -4.67
N VAL A 3 -5.86 14.21 -4.08
CA VAL A 3 -5.51 13.76 -2.71
C VAL A 3 -6.01 14.72 -1.60
N ASP A 4 -6.78 15.75 -1.96
CA ASP A 4 -7.14 16.88 -1.09
C ASP A 4 -8.20 16.55 -0.01
N TYR A 5 -8.95 15.45 -0.14
CA TYR A 5 -10.10 15.16 0.74
C TYR A 5 -9.73 14.61 2.14
N MET A 6 -8.44 14.35 2.40
CA MET A 6 -7.95 13.79 3.68
C MET A 6 -7.50 14.86 4.69
N SER A 7 -7.59 16.16 4.38
CA SER A 7 -7.00 17.24 5.18
C SER A 7 -7.67 17.54 6.53
N LYS A 8 -8.76 16.84 6.88
CA LYS A 8 -9.41 17.03 8.20
C LYS A 8 -8.78 16.10 9.22
N LYS A 9 -7.88 16.64 10.05
CA LYS A 9 -7.30 15.94 11.21
C LYS A 9 -8.43 15.44 12.13
N GLU A 10 -8.54 14.12 12.28
CA GLU A 10 -9.47 13.47 13.20
C GLU A 10 -8.67 12.84 14.35
N VAL A 11 -9.06 13.13 15.58
CA VAL A 11 -8.43 12.56 16.79
C VAL A 11 -9.31 11.43 17.30
N ARG A 12 -8.69 10.28 17.61
CA ARG A 12 -9.38 9.13 18.21
C ARG A 12 -8.68 8.68 19.47
N LYS A 13 -9.47 8.19 20.41
CA LYS A 13 -8.97 7.65 21.68
C LYS A 13 -8.40 6.25 21.45
N VAL A 14 -7.28 5.97 22.11
CA VAL A 14 -6.71 4.64 22.22
C VAL A 14 -7.57 3.80 23.18
N VAL A 15 -7.91 2.57 22.79
CA VAL A 15 -8.74 1.67 23.59
C VAL A 15 -8.05 0.32 23.79
N GLN A 16 -8.35 -0.37 24.89
CA GLN A 16 -7.87 -1.72 25.14
C GLN A 16 -8.65 -2.72 24.26
N THR A 17 -7.94 -3.65 23.63
CA THR A 17 -8.51 -4.76 22.85
C THR A 17 -7.71 -6.03 23.14
N GLY A 18 -8.27 -6.92 23.96
CA GLY A 18 -7.54 -8.09 24.46
C GLY A 18 -6.32 -7.65 25.28
N ASN A 19 -5.13 -8.10 24.88
CA ASN A 19 -3.85 -7.74 25.50
C ASN A 19 -3.14 -6.56 24.82
N SER A 20 -3.80 -5.90 23.87
CA SER A 20 -3.21 -4.81 23.06
C SER A 20 -4.00 -3.52 23.17
N LEU A 21 -3.38 -2.43 22.74
CA LEU A 21 -4.05 -1.15 22.52
C LEU A 21 -4.38 -1.00 21.03
N SER A 22 -5.53 -0.40 20.73
CA SER A 22 -5.99 -0.16 19.37
C SER A 22 -6.54 1.25 19.20
N VAL A 23 -6.53 1.72 17.94
CA VAL A 23 -7.23 2.93 17.50
C VAL A 23 -8.13 2.54 16.34
N GLY A 24 -9.42 2.83 16.44
CA GLY A 24 -10.36 2.50 15.38
C GLY A 24 -10.09 3.32 14.11
N LEU A 25 -9.96 2.67 12.96
CA LEU A 25 -9.78 3.37 11.68
C LEU A 25 -11.03 4.19 11.31
N PRO A 26 -10.88 5.47 10.92
CA PRO A 26 -11.97 6.27 10.37
C PRO A 26 -12.59 5.62 9.12
N LYS A 27 -13.92 5.66 9.02
CA LYS A 27 -14.66 5.08 7.88
C LYS A 27 -14.15 5.58 6.53
N LYS A 28 -13.82 6.88 6.43
CA LYS A 28 -13.25 7.46 5.22
C LYS A 28 -11.94 6.82 4.80
N ILE A 29 -11.07 6.48 5.76
CA ILE A 29 -9.79 5.79 5.48
C ILE A 29 -10.08 4.36 5.00
N ILE A 30 -10.98 3.65 5.69
CA ILE A 30 -11.43 2.31 5.31
C ILE A 30 -11.95 2.29 3.86
N ASP A 31 -12.85 3.22 3.53
CA ASP A 31 -13.47 3.32 2.20
C ASP A 31 -12.42 3.71 1.14
N SER A 32 -11.55 4.68 1.43
CA SER A 32 -10.54 5.18 0.48
C SER A 32 -9.45 4.16 0.14
N LEU A 33 -9.07 3.31 1.10
CA LEU A 33 -8.05 2.27 0.95
C LEU A 33 -8.66 0.90 0.69
N ASN A 34 -10.00 0.82 0.56
CA ASN A 34 -10.77 -0.41 0.40
C ASN A 34 -10.31 -1.51 1.39
N ILE A 35 -10.20 -1.14 2.67
CA ILE A 35 -9.78 -2.06 3.73
C ILE A 35 -10.96 -2.93 4.11
N LYS A 36 -10.76 -4.25 4.10
CA LYS A 36 -11.77 -5.24 4.45
C LYS A 36 -11.38 -5.99 5.72
N ARG A 37 -12.35 -6.62 6.36
CA ARG A 37 -12.08 -7.51 7.50
C ARG A 37 -11.19 -8.67 7.02
N GLY A 38 -10.08 -8.88 7.70
CA GLY A 38 -9.09 -9.90 7.34
C GLY A 38 -7.89 -9.36 6.56
N ASP A 39 -7.96 -8.13 6.05
CA ASP A 39 -6.79 -7.50 5.43
C ASP A 39 -5.67 -7.28 6.46
N GLU A 40 -4.43 -7.48 6.02
CA GLU A 40 -3.25 -7.21 6.83
C GLU A 40 -2.80 -5.75 6.67
N ILE A 41 -2.44 -5.11 7.79
CA ILE A 41 -1.87 -3.75 7.83
C ILE A 41 -0.47 -3.84 8.43
N GLU A 42 0.50 -3.30 7.71
CA GLU A 42 1.87 -3.12 8.18
C GLU A 42 1.98 -1.84 9.00
N PHE A 43 2.65 -1.94 10.15
CA PHE A 43 2.95 -0.82 11.03
C PHE A 43 4.45 -0.54 10.96
N ASP A 44 4.80 0.69 10.61
CA ASP A 44 6.17 1.18 10.58
C ASP A 44 6.28 2.42 11.49
N VAL A 45 7.43 2.63 12.12
CA VAL A 45 7.67 3.77 13.02
C VAL A 45 8.79 4.62 12.43
N LYS A 46 8.45 5.82 11.98
CA LYS A 46 9.39 6.79 11.42
C LYS A 46 9.10 8.18 11.96
N ASP A 47 10.15 8.94 12.27
CA ASP A 47 10.03 10.34 12.68
C ASP A 47 9.04 10.57 13.84
N ASN A 48 9.01 9.65 14.80
CA ASN A 48 8.07 9.64 15.94
C ASN A 48 6.59 9.60 15.51
N GLN A 49 6.31 9.00 14.35
CA GLN A 49 4.99 8.78 13.80
C GLN A 49 4.81 7.29 13.46
N ILE A 50 3.57 6.83 13.54
CA ILE A 50 3.18 5.51 13.04
C ILE A 50 2.73 5.69 11.59
N VAL A 51 3.38 4.99 10.67
CA VAL A 51 2.99 4.89 9.27
C VAL A 51 2.29 3.56 9.08
N LEU A 52 1.04 3.60 8.60
CA LEU A 52 0.24 2.42 8.31
C LEU A 52 0.20 2.19 6.80
N LYS A 53 0.50 0.96 6.37
CA LYS A 53 0.39 0.55 4.97
C LYS A 53 -0.49 -0.68 4.85
N LYS A 54 -1.42 -0.67 3.90
CA LYS A 54 -2.13 -1.89 3.54
C LYS A 54 -1.13 -2.87 2.94
N LYS A 55 -0.96 -4.04 3.55
CA LYS A 55 -0.08 -5.08 3.00
C LYS A 55 -0.79 -5.72 1.82
N ARG A 56 -0.14 -5.66 0.66
CA ARG A 56 -0.58 -6.38 -0.54
C ARG A 56 0.13 -7.71 -0.59
N ASN A 57 -0.62 -8.79 -0.78
CA ASN A 57 -0.03 -10.07 -1.07
C ASN A 57 0.08 -10.21 -2.59
N TRP A 58 1.18 -9.72 -3.15
CA TRP A 58 1.38 -9.72 -4.60
C TRP A 58 1.37 -11.12 -5.19
N GLU A 59 1.77 -12.14 -4.41
CA GLU A 59 1.72 -13.55 -4.82
C GLU A 59 0.29 -14.04 -5.13
N GLN A 60 -0.74 -13.38 -4.56
CA GLN A 60 -2.15 -13.70 -4.81
C GLN A 60 -2.80 -12.75 -5.83
N GLU A 61 -2.20 -11.59 -6.07
CA GLU A 61 -2.76 -10.54 -6.93
C GLU A 61 -2.09 -10.47 -8.31
N VAL A 62 -0.91 -11.06 -8.45
CA VAL A 62 -0.12 -11.03 -9.68
C VAL A 62 0.13 -12.45 -10.15
N ASP A 63 -0.24 -12.72 -11.39
CA ASP A 63 0.05 -13.98 -12.05
C ASP A 63 1.57 -14.09 -12.29
N ALA A 64 2.15 -15.20 -11.82
CA ALA A 64 3.57 -15.46 -11.98
C ALA A 64 3.96 -15.55 -13.46
N GLU A 65 3.08 -16.12 -14.30
CA GLU A 65 3.29 -16.21 -15.75
C GLU A 65 3.35 -14.82 -16.39
N MET A 66 2.47 -13.90 -15.96
CA MET A 66 2.51 -12.51 -16.40
C MET A 66 3.83 -11.81 -16.01
N LEU A 67 4.35 -12.06 -14.80
CA LEU A 67 5.63 -11.48 -14.37
C LEU A 67 6.81 -12.00 -15.18
N GLU A 68 6.79 -13.29 -15.51
CA GLU A 68 7.83 -13.93 -16.31
C GLU A 68 7.81 -13.39 -17.74
N MET A 69 6.64 -13.32 -18.38
CA MET A 69 6.47 -12.70 -19.70
C MET A 69 6.93 -11.24 -19.74
N LEU A 70 6.64 -10.47 -18.67
CA LEU A 70 7.11 -9.09 -18.55
C LEU A 70 8.63 -9.05 -18.45
N ALA A 71 9.25 -9.90 -17.63
CA ALA A 71 10.69 -9.97 -17.48
C ALA A 71 11.39 -10.31 -18.80
N GLU A 72 10.91 -11.33 -19.51
CA GLU A 72 11.40 -11.72 -20.85
C GLU A 72 11.29 -10.55 -21.84
N THR A 73 10.13 -9.86 -21.87
CA THR A 73 9.93 -8.69 -22.75
C THR A 73 10.95 -7.59 -22.45
N PHE A 74 11.23 -7.33 -21.17
CA PHE A 74 12.23 -6.33 -20.76
C PHE A 74 13.65 -6.72 -21.18
N GLU A 75 14.01 -8.00 -21.06
CA GLU A 75 15.30 -8.51 -21.50
C GLU A 75 15.47 -8.40 -23.02
N GLU A 76 14.46 -8.82 -23.80
CA GLU A 76 14.48 -8.76 -25.26
C GLU A 76 14.60 -7.32 -25.79
N HIS A 77 14.01 -6.34 -25.09
CA HIS A 77 13.93 -4.96 -25.54
C HIS A 77 14.87 -4.02 -24.77
N ASN A 78 15.81 -4.55 -23.99
CA ASN A 78 16.72 -3.78 -23.15
C ASN A 78 17.50 -2.71 -23.95
N GLU A 79 17.92 -3.04 -25.17
CA GLU A 79 18.60 -2.09 -26.05
C GLU A 79 17.73 -0.89 -26.45
N VAL A 80 16.42 -1.09 -26.61
CA VAL A 80 15.47 -0.02 -26.96
C VAL A 80 15.26 0.89 -25.75
N PHE A 81 15.17 0.31 -24.55
CA PHE A 81 15.03 1.06 -23.30
C PHE A 81 16.28 1.89 -22.98
N GLU A 82 17.49 1.36 -23.16
CA GLU A 82 18.72 2.14 -22.95
C GLU A 82 18.84 3.31 -23.95
N ARG A 83 18.39 3.15 -25.21
CA ARG A 83 18.36 4.26 -26.18
C ARG A 83 17.35 5.36 -25.84
N LEU A 84 16.32 5.06 -25.05
CA LEU A 84 15.32 6.03 -24.59
C LEU A 84 15.75 6.82 -23.35
N LYS A 85 16.72 6.31 -22.60
CA LYS A 85 17.25 6.93 -21.36
C LYS A 85 18.03 8.23 -21.59
N ASP A 86 18.60 8.38 -22.80
CA ASP A 86 19.40 9.55 -23.20
C ASP A 86 18.57 10.64 -23.92
N ARG A 87 17.24 10.62 -23.78
CA ARG A 87 16.30 11.65 -24.27
C ARG A 87 15.60 12.36 -23.13
#